data_AF-A0A7C3H7G2-F1
#
_entry.id   AF-A0A7C3H7G2-F1
#
_cell.length_a   1.000
_cell.length_b   1.000
_cell.length_c   1.000
_cell.angle_alpha   90.00
_cell.angle_beta   90.00
_cell.angle_gamma   90.00
#
_symmetry.space_group_name_H-M   'P 1'
#
loop_
_entity.id
_entity.type
_entity.pdbx_description
1 polymer ?
#
loop_
_entity_poly.entity_id
_entity_poly.type
_entity_poly.pdbx_seq_one_letter_code
_entity_poly.pdbx_strand_id
1 'polypeptide(L)'
;MKLFAMVLRFYSYLFSLVFGLFVAGIAAVLLLSGATNYRFDMVPWVKGDAVLYVLLCSGLIGVLAAVLALTGKWKPLLVAFTFVCFALLVYGFFVSPVYRFYSADQAQAVAWLSFAALGAFAGSLMQYYPAARRR
;
A
#
# COMPACT_ATOMS: atom_id res chain seq x y z
N MET A 1 -4.03 -19.00 18.09
CA MET A 1 -4.47 -17.58 18.01
C MET A 1 -3.31 -16.58 18.09
N LYS A 2 -2.36 -16.68 19.04
CA LYS A 2 -1.25 -15.70 19.19
C LYS A 2 -0.24 -15.68 18.03
N LEU A 3 0.18 -16.86 17.55
CA LEU A 3 1.13 -16.98 16.43
C LEU A 3 0.55 -16.36 15.14
N PHE A 4 -0.70 -16.67 14.82
CA PHE A 4 -1.39 -16.13 13.65
C PHE A 4 -1.46 -14.60 13.68
N ALA A 5 -1.86 -14.01 14.81
CA ALA A 5 -1.88 -12.56 14.97
C ALA A 5 -0.49 -11.93 14.87
N MET A 6 0.56 -12.62 15.35
CA MET A 6 1.94 -12.15 15.24
C MET A 6 2.44 -12.14 13.80
N VAL A 7 2.17 -13.22 13.05
CA VAL A 7 2.50 -13.33 11.62
C VAL A 7 1.77 -12.27 10.82
N LEU A 8 0.46 -12.07 11.06
CA LEU A 8 -0.32 -11.04 10.38
C LEU A 8 0.22 -9.63 10.64
N ARG A 9 0.62 -9.32 11.88
CA ARG A 9 1.22 -8.03 12.24
C ARG A 9 2.54 -7.80 11.50
N PHE A 10 3.41 -8.81 11.49
CA PHE A 10 4.68 -8.75 10.77
C PHE A 10 4.47 -8.56 9.27
N TYR A 11 3.50 -9.29 8.70
CA TYR A 11 3.12 -9.17 7.31
C TYR A 11 2.67 -7.75 6.95
N SER A 12 1.88 -7.08 7.78
CA SER A 12 1.47 -5.69 7.54
C SER A 12 2.63 -4.70 7.52
N TYR A 13 3.62 -4.88 8.40
CA TYR A 13 4.82 -4.05 8.39
C TYR A 13 5.62 -4.26 7.11
N LEU A 14 5.84 -5.53 6.75
CA LEU A 14 6.59 -5.90 5.56
C LEU A 14 5.90 -5.39 4.29
N PHE A 15 4.59 -5.60 4.18
CA PHE A 15 3.81 -5.10 3.05
C PHE A 15 3.90 -3.58 2.93
N SER A 16 3.65 -2.83 4.01
CA SER A 16 3.68 -1.37 3.96
C SER A 16 5.06 -0.83 3.62
N LEU A 17 6.12 -1.47 4.11
CA LEU A 17 7.51 -1.08 3.83
C LEU A 17 7.89 -1.39 2.39
N VAL A 18 7.67 -2.62 1.92
CA VAL A 18 8.02 -3.04 0.56
C VAL A 18 7.18 -2.31 -0.48
N PHE A 19 5.86 -2.25 -0.28
CA PHE A 19 4.95 -1.54 -1.18
C PHE A 19 5.24 -0.05 -1.19
N GLY A 20 5.48 0.57 -0.03
CA GLY A 20 5.87 1.97 0.08
C GLY A 20 7.17 2.29 -0.66
N LEU A 21 8.21 1.48 -0.46
CA LEU A 21 9.48 1.62 -1.18
C LEU A 21 9.33 1.40 -2.69
N PHE A 22 8.51 0.42 -3.11
CA PHE A 22 8.25 0.16 -4.53
C PHE A 22 7.59 1.36 -5.21
N VAL A 23 6.51 1.88 -4.61
CA VAL A 23 5.78 3.04 -5.14
C VAL A 23 6.66 4.29 -5.16
N ALA A 24 7.38 4.57 -4.06
CA ALA A 24 8.31 5.69 -3.99
C ALA A 24 9.47 5.54 -5.00
N GLY A 25 10.00 4.32 -5.16
CA GLY A 25 11.09 4.02 -6.07
C GLY A 25 10.71 4.26 -7.53
N ILE A 26 9.55 3.78 -7.97
CA ILE A 26 9.06 4.04 -9.33
C ILE A 26 8.87 5.54 -9.55
N ALA A 27 8.24 6.25 -8.61
CA ALA A 27 8.03 7.68 -8.71
C ALA A 27 9.36 8.45 -8.78
N ALA A 28 10.33 8.09 -7.94
CA ALA A 28 11.66 8.71 -7.93
C ALA A 28 12.41 8.47 -9.25
N VAL A 29 12.38 7.25 -9.79
CA VAL A 29 13.02 6.93 -11.07
C VAL A 29 12.40 7.74 -12.21
N LEU A 30 11.06 7.88 -12.25
CA LEU A 30 10.39 8.68 -13.28
C LEU A 30 10.70 10.17 -13.17
N LEU A 31 10.75 10.71 -11.95
CA LEU A 31 11.13 12.12 -11.72
C LEU A 31 12.60 12.39 -12.11
N LEU A 32 13.52 11.49 -11.71
CA LEU A 32 14.96 11.66 -11.98
C LEU A 32 15.31 11.45 -13.46
N SER A 33 14.58 10.57 -14.16
CA SER A 33 14.80 10.32 -15.59
C SER A 33 14.19 11.41 -16.49
N GLY A 34 13.32 12.28 -15.96
CA GLY A 34 12.58 13.25 -16.76
C GLY A 34 11.65 12.62 -17.79
N ALA A 35 11.25 11.35 -17.58
CA ALA A 35 10.39 10.63 -18.50
C ALA A 35 9.01 11.29 -18.55
N THR A 36 8.53 11.63 -19.75
CA THR A 36 7.22 12.27 -19.96
C THR A 36 6.15 11.30 -20.46
N ASN A 37 6.56 10.11 -20.91
CA ASN A 37 5.68 9.06 -21.44
C ASN A 37 5.34 8.02 -20.36
N TYR A 38 4.59 8.41 -19.34
CA TYR A 38 4.05 7.49 -18.35
C TYR A 38 2.54 7.70 -18.20
N ARG A 39 1.80 6.62 -17.93
CA ARG A 39 0.34 6.67 -17.75
C ARG A 39 -0.03 6.00 -16.44
N PHE A 40 -0.40 6.81 -15.46
CA PHE A 40 -0.94 6.37 -14.17
C PHE A 40 -2.48 6.51 -14.16
N ASP A 41 -3.15 5.95 -15.17
CA ASP A 41 -4.61 6.06 -15.33
C ASP A 41 -5.40 5.41 -14.17
N MET A 42 -4.72 4.58 -13.36
CA MET A 42 -5.26 3.96 -12.15
C MET A 42 -5.31 4.88 -10.92
N VAL A 43 -4.57 6.00 -10.90
CA VAL A 43 -4.60 6.93 -9.76
C VAL A 43 -5.83 7.83 -9.89
N PRO A 44 -6.75 7.82 -8.92
CA PRO A 44 -7.94 8.64 -9.00
C PRO A 44 -7.59 10.12 -8.77
N TRP A 45 -8.34 10.99 -9.44
CA TRP A 45 -8.40 12.45 -9.21
C TRP A 45 -7.16 13.29 -9.56
N VAL A 46 -5.98 12.71 -9.70
CA VAL A 46 -4.74 13.45 -10.02
C VAL A 46 -4.27 13.14 -11.44
N LYS A 47 -3.85 14.16 -12.20
CA LYS A 47 -3.38 14.02 -13.58
C LYS A 47 -2.05 14.73 -13.78
N GLY A 48 -1.27 14.27 -14.77
CA GLY A 48 0.03 14.85 -15.13
C GLY A 48 1.11 14.65 -14.08
N ASP A 49 2.11 15.54 -14.05
CA ASP A 49 3.32 15.42 -13.21
C ASP A 49 3.04 15.41 -11.71
N ALA A 50 1.91 15.97 -11.28
CA ALA A 50 1.47 15.92 -9.90
C ALA A 50 1.29 14.48 -9.38
N VAL A 51 0.97 13.53 -10.26
CA VAL A 51 0.78 12.11 -9.88
C VAL A 51 2.08 11.52 -9.33
N LEU A 52 3.23 11.87 -9.91
CA LEU A 52 4.53 11.37 -9.45
C LEU A 52 4.85 11.83 -8.04
N TYR A 53 4.58 13.10 -7.71
CA TYR A 53 4.78 13.61 -6.36
C TYR A 53 3.84 12.96 -5.35
N VAL A 54 2.58 12.70 -5.73
CA VAL A 54 1.62 11.98 -4.87
C VAL A 54 2.05 10.54 -4.64
N LEU A 55 2.52 9.83 -5.67
CA LEU A 55 3.09 8.48 -5.55
C LEU A 55 4.33 8.49 -4.65
N LEU A 56 5.23 9.45 -4.83
CA LEU A 56 6.43 9.58 -4.00
C LEU A 56 6.07 9.82 -2.53
N CYS A 57 5.22 10.81 -2.26
CA CYS A 57 4.77 11.13 -0.90
C CYS A 57 4.01 9.97 -0.25
N SER A 58 3.11 9.32 -0.98
CA SER A 58 2.36 8.16 -0.45
C SER A 58 3.29 6.97 -0.15
N GLY A 59 4.27 6.69 -1.02
CA GLY A 59 5.26 5.65 -0.76
C GLY A 59 6.09 5.93 0.49
N LEU A 60 6.56 7.18 0.67
CA LEU A 60 7.27 7.61 1.87
C LEU A 60 6.41 7.52 3.13
N ILE A 61 5.13 7.89 3.05
CA ILE A 61 4.16 7.73 4.15
C ILE A 61 4.02 6.24 4.51
N GLY A 62 3.99 5.34 3.53
CA GLY A 62 3.94 3.89 3.77
C GLY A 62 5.15 3.34 4.51
N VAL A 63 6.35 3.80 4.14
CA VAL A 63 7.59 3.44 4.85
C VAL A 63 7.59 4.01 6.26
N LEU A 64 7.22 5.28 6.41
CA LEU A 64 7.15 5.96 7.70
C LEU A 64 6.11 5.30 8.63
N ALA A 65 4.96 4.88 8.09
CA ALA A 65 3.93 4.15 8.83
C ALA A 65 4.44 2.79 9.31
N ALA A 66 5.20 2.06 8.48
CA ALA A 66 5.81 0.79 8.86
C ALA A 66 6.85 0.99 9.99
N VAL A 67 7.75 1.97 9.86
CA VAL A 67 8.79 2.27 10.86
C VAL A 67 8.17 2.73 12.18
N LEU A 68 7.18 3.63 12.14
CA LEU A 68 6.49 4.07 13.35
C LEU A 68 5.80 2.90 14.06
N ALA A 69 5.09 2.06 13.30
CA ALA A 69 4.39 0.93 13.89
C ALA A 69 5.35 -0.14 14.46
N LEU A 70 6.54 -0.32 13.89
CA LEU A 70 7.62 -1.13 14.46
C LEU A 70 8.14 -0.56 15.78
N THR A 71 8.28 0.77 15.89
CA THR A 71 8.64 1.44 17.15
C THR A 71 7.48 1.51 18.17
N GLY A 72 6.32 0.93 17.83
CA GLY A 72 5.13 0.90 18.68
C GLY A 72 4.36 2.23 18.73
N LYS A 73 4.78 3.24 17.97
CA LYS A 73 4.16 4.57 17.89
C LYS A 73 3.20 4.65 16.71
N TRP A 74 2.13 5.43 16.83
CA TRP A 74 1.25 5.80 15.70
C TRP A 74 0.76 4.62 14.85
N LYS A 75 0.43 3.50 15.50
CA LYS A 75 -0.26 2.34 14.92
C LYS A 75 -1.45 2.67 14.01
N PRO A 76 -2.31 3.69 14.29
CA PRO A 76 -3.43 3.98 13.40
C PRO A 76 -2.98 4.46 12.01
N LEU A 77 -1.77 5.02 11.87
CA LEU A 77 -1.26 5.45 10.58
C LEU A 77 -1.04 4.27 9.63
N LEU A 78 -0.54 3.13 10.14
CA LEU A 78 -0.38 1.93 9.34
C LEU A 78 -1.73 1.36 8.90
N VAL A 79 -2.72 1.38 9.79
CA VAL A 79 -4.09 0.96 9.45
C VAL A 79 -4.67 1.83 8.36
N ALA A 80 -4.58 3.15 8.51
CA ALA A 80 -5.06 4.10 7.52
C ALA A 80 -4.34 3.91 6.17
N PHE A 81 -3.01 3.76 6.19
CA PHE A 81 -2.22 3.57 4.98
C PHE A 81 -2.58 2.27 4.25
N THR A 82 -2.60 1.14 4.95
CA THR A 82 -2.94 -0.17 4.35
C THR A 82 -4.38 -0.21 3.84
N PHE A 83 -5.31 0.45 4.53
CA PHE A 83 -6.68 0.63 4.04
C PHE A 83 -6.74 1.46 2.76
N VAL A 84 -6.05 2.61 2.73
CA VAL A 84 -5.99 3.47 1.54
C VAL A 84 -5.35 2.73 0.36
N CYS A 85 -4.26 1.97 0.58
CA CYS A 85 -3.67 1.14 -0.46
C CYS A 85 -4.67 0.11 -1.01
N PHE A 86 -5.36 -0.61 -0.13
CA PHE A 86 -6.40 -1.56 -0.56
C PHE A 86 -7.52 -0.87 -1.35
N ALA A 87 -8.06 0.23 -0.81
CA ALA A 87 -9.13 0.98 -1.45
C ALA A 87 -8.72 1.53 -2.81
N LEU A 88 -7.50 2.07 -2.95
CA LEU A 88 -6.98 2.59 -4.21
C LEU A 88 -6.67 1.48 -5.21
N LEU A 89 -6.17 0.32 -4.77
CA LEU A 89 -5.96 -0.83 -5.66
C LEU A 89 -7.29 -1.35 -6.20
N VAL A 90 -8.30 -1.50 -5.33
CA VAL A 90 -9.64 -1.96 -5.75
C VAL A 90 -10.29 -0.91 -6.65
N TYR A 91 -10.30 0.35 -6.22
CA TYR A 91 -10.95 1.42 -6.97
C TYR A 91 -10.24 1.68 -8.30
N GLY A 92 -8.93 1.88 -8.28
CA GLY A 92 -8.14 2.28 -9.44
C GLY A 92 -8.10 1.24 -10.55
N PHE A 93 -8.11 -0.05 -10.20
CA PHE A 93 -7.97 -1.13 -11.17
C PHE A 93 -9.28 -1.85 -11.52
N PHE A 94 -10.24 -1.98 -10.59
CA PHE A 94 -11.47 -2.76 -10.81
C PHE A 94 -12.73 -1.91 -10.94
N VAL A 95 -12.83 -0.79 -10.23
CA VAL A 95 -14.04 0.06 -10.23
C VAL A 95 -13.92 1.19 -11.24
N SER A 96 -12.72 1.73 -11.45
CA SER A 96 -12.48 2.85 -12.35
C SER A 96 -12.84 2.46 -13.78
N PRO A 97 -13.69 3.24 -14.48
CA PRO A 97 -14.04 2.98 -15.87
C PRO A 97 -12.90 3.31 -16.85
N VAL A 98 -11.83 3.95 -16.36
CA VAL A 98 -10.71 4.45 -17.18
C VAL A 98 -9.65 3.38 -17.37
N TYR A 99 -9.38 2.57 -16.34
CA TYR A 99 -8.35 1.55 -16.41
C TYR A 99 -8.89 0.28 -17.10
N ARG A 100 -8.13 -0.24 -18.07
CA ARG A 100 -8.43 -1.51 -18.74
C ARG A 100 -7.24 -2.42 -18.66
N PHE A 101 -7.48 -3.65 -18.23
CA PHE A 101 -6.47 -4.69 -18.25
C PHE A 101 -6.18 -5.11 -19.70
N TYR A 102 -4.90 -5.21 -20.05
CA TYR A 102 -4.47 -5.64 -21.38
C TYR A 102 -4.35 -7.17 -21.48
N SER A 103 -4.16 -7.86 -20.36
CA SER A 103 -4.05 -9.31 -20.29
C SER A 103 -4.67 -9.89 -19.02
N ALA A 104 -5.06 -11.17 -19.08
CA ALA A 104 -5.58 -11.90 -17.93
C ALA A 104 -4.54 -12.03 -16.81
N ASP A 105 -3.27 -12.24 -17.16
CA ASP A 105 -2.17 -12.34 -16.21
C ASP A 105 -1.98 -11.04 -15.40
N GLN A 106 -2.13 -9.89 -16.05
CA GLN A 106 -2.06 -8.59 -15.38
C GLN A 106 -3.21 -8.42 -14.38
N ALA A 107 -4.43 -8.79 -14.78
CA ALA A 107 -5.59 -8.74 -13.91
C ALA A 107 -5.43 -9.67 -12.69
N GLN A 108 -4.89 -10.88 -12.91
CA GLN A 108 -4.62 -11.83 -11.83
C GLN A 108 -3.55 -11.32 -10.86
N ALA A 109 -2.45 -10.74 -11.37
CA ALA A 109 -1.39 -10.17 -10.53
C ALA A 109 -1.93 -9.01 -9.65
N VAL A 110 -2.74 -8.13 -10.23
CA VAL A 110 -3.37 -7.02 -9.49
C VAL A 110 -4.40 -7.54 -8.49
N ALA A 111 -5.16 -8.58 -8.82
CA ALA A 111 -6.08 -9.22 -7.87
C ALA A 111 -5.31 -9.78 -6.66
N TRP A 112 -4.20 -10.49 -6.88
CA TRP A 112 -3.34 -10.97 -5.80
C TRP A 112 -2.74 -9.85 -4.97
N LEU A 113 -2.34 -8.74 -5.60
CA LEU A 113 -1.84 -7.56 -4.90
C LEU A 113 -2.93 -6.90 -4.04
N SER A 114 -4.17 -6.85 -4.51
CA SER A 114 -5.32 -6.38 -3.73
C SER A 114 -5.62 -7.28 -2.54
N PHE A 115 -5.56 -8.61 -2.72
CA PHE A 115 -5.66 -9.55 -1.60
C PHE A 115 -4.51 -9.40 -0.61
N ALA A 116 -3.30 -9.18 -1.10
CA ALA A 116 -2.14 -8.91 -0.28
C ALA A 116 -2.33 -7.63 0.56
N ALA A 117 -2.89 -6.57 -0.04
CA ALA A 117 -3.22 -5.32 0.65
C ALA A 117 -4.34 -5.51 1.69
N LEU A 118 -5.38 -6.31 1.37
CA LEU A 118 -6.43 -6.67 2.33
C LEU A 118 -5.87 -7.44 3.52
N GLY A 119 -4.95 -8.38 3.27
CA GLY A 119 -4.25 -9.11 4.32
C GLY A 119 -3.40 -8.18 5.19
N ALA A 120 -2.77 -7.18 4.60
CA ALA A 120 -1.97 -6.19 5.32
C ALA A 120 -2.87 -5.27 6.16
N PHE A 121 -4.03 -4.89 5.64
CA PHE A 121 -5.04 -4.17 6.42
C PHE A 121 -5.54 -5.01 7.60
N ALA A 122 -5.94 -6.26 7.39
CA ALA A 122 -6.36 -7.15 8.46
C ALA A 122 -5.26 -7.35 9.52
N GLY A 123 -4.01 -7.53 9.09
CA GLY A 123 -2.87 -7.67 10.01
C GLY A 123 -2.54 -6.39 10.78
N SER A 124 -2.86 -5.21 10.21
CA SER A 124 -2.67 -3.93 10.90
C SER A 124 -3.68 -3.80 12.05
N LEU A 125 -4.91 -4.28 11.87
CA LEU A 125 -5.95 -4.31 12.90
C LEU A 125 -5.60 -5.27 14.05
N MET A 126 -4.89 -6.37 13.76
CA MET A 126 -4.39 -7.29 14.80
C MET A 126 -3.41 -6.63 15.77
N GLN A 127 -2.96 -5.39 15.50
CA GLN A 127 -2.15 -4.63 16.44
C GLN A 127 -2.89 -4.17 17.69
N TYR A 128 -4.22 -4.06 17.59
CA TYR A 128 -5.12 -3.63 18.65
C TYR A 128 -5.71 -4.81 19.41
N TYR A 129 -5.59 -6.03 18.89
CA TYR A 129 -5.99 -7.21 19.64
C TYR A 129 -5.10 -7.32 20.88
N PRO A 130 -5.69 -7.35 22.09
CA PRO A 130 -4.91 -7.45 23.32
C PRO A 130 -4.13 -8.76 23.27
N ALA A 131 -2.81 -8.68 23.09
CA ALA A 131 -1.93 -9.73 23.53
C ALA A 131 -2.18 -9.85 25.03
N ALA A 132 -2.93 -10.89 25.43
CA ALA A 132 -3.40 -11.13 26.78
C ALA A 132 -2.46 -10.50 27.81
N ARG A 133 -2.97 -9.46 28.47
CA ARG A 133 -2.37 -8.69 29.57
C ARG A 133 -1.42 -9.61 30.35
N ARG A 134 -0.11 -9.46 30.16
CA ARG A 134 0.85 -9.97 31.14
C ARG A 134 0.66 -9.07 32.36
N ARG A 135 -0.17 -9.55 33.30
CA ARG A 135 -0.13 -9.13 34.70
C ARG A 135 1.29 -9.36 35.22
#